data_AF-A0A835I8I6-F1
#
_entry.id   AF-A0A835I8I6-F1
#
_cell.length_a   1.000
_cell.length_b   1.000
_cell.length_c   1.000
_cell.angle_alpha   90.00
_cell.angle_beta   90.00
_cell.angle_gamma   90.00
#
_symmetry.space_group_name_H-M   'P 1'
#
loop_
_entity.id
_entity.type
_entity.pdbx_description
1 polymer ?
#
loop_
_entity_poly.entity_id
_entity_poly.type
_entity_poly.pdbx_seq_one_letter_code
_entity_poly.pdbx_strand_id
1 'polypeptide(L)' 'MDYGTQVSMKHFGKSLQCHLAKPDCAFYGITPLASSLTVIFQFFIPGTRQTDKSISLHCRLPVLDPGSG' A
#
# COMPACT_ATOMS: atom_id res chain seq x y z
N MET A 1 -22.12 -0.56 12.12
CA MET A 1 -21.15 0.56 12.06
C MET A 1 -20.02 0.11 11.17
N ASP A 2 -19.87 0.75 10.02
CA ASP A 2 -18.74 0.52 9.11
C ASP A 2 -17.49 1.12 9.75
N TYR A 3 -16.54 0.28 10.20
CA TYR A 3 -15.27 0.74 10.76
C TYR A 3 -14.25 1.09 9.66
N GLY A 4 -14.73 1.69 8.57
CA GLY A 4 -13.92 2.02 7.41
C GLY A 4 -12.99 3.21 7.70
N THR A 5 -11.69 3.01 7.54
CA THR A 5 -10.69 4.10 7.58
C THR A 5 -10.49 4.63 6.17
N GLN A 6 -10.76 5.93 5.95
CA GLN A 6 -10.50 6.56 4.65
C GLN A 6 -9.02 6.95 4.52
N VAL A 7 -8.44 6.81 3.34
CA VAL A 7 -7.03 7.13 3.07
C VAL A 7 -6.88 7.87 1.74
N SER A 8 -5.91 8.79 1.65
CA SER A 8 -5.64 9.50 0.40
C SER A 8 -4.75 8.68 -0.54
N MET A 9 -5.26 8.30 -1.70
CA MET A 9 -4.50 7.56 -2.73
C MET A 9 -3.81 8.46 -3.78
N LYS A 10 -3.95 9.79 -3.68
CA LYS A 10 -3.56 10.74 -4.75
C LYS A 10 -2.08 10.67 -5.13
N HIS A 11 -1.20 10.55 -4.13
CA HIS A 11 0.25 10.42 -4.36
C HIS A 11 0.66 8.99 -4.68
N PHE A 12 -0.10 8.02 -4.17
CA PHE A 12 0.19 6.61 -4.31
C PHE A 12 -0.06 6.07 -5.73
N GLY A 13 -1.15 6.49 -6.37
CA GLY A 13 -1.44 6.09 -7.76
C GLY A 13 -0.33 6.47 -8.73
N LYS A 14 0.33 7.62 -8.53
CA LYS A 14 1.47 8.06 -9.34
C LYS A 14 2.70 7.16 -9.15
N SER A 15 3.00 6.77 -7.91
CA SER A 15 4.13 5.87 -7.61
C SER A 15 3.94 4.46 -8.20
N LEU A 16 2.70 3.96 -8.24
CA LEU A 16 2.36 2.71 -8.92
C LEU A 16 2.55 2.81 -10.44
N GLN A 17 2.12 3.92 -11.05
CA GLN A 17 2.26 4.14 -12.49
C GLN A 17 3.72 4.15 -12.95
N CYS A 18 4.65 4.65 -12.13
CA CYS A 18 6.08 4.60 -12.44
C CYS A 18 6.65 3.19 -12.55
N HIS A 19 6.01 2.19 -11.91
CA HIS A 19 6.57 0.85 -11.84
C HIS A 19 6.06 -0.13 -12.91
N LEU A 20 4.97 0.17 -13.64
CA LEU A 20 4.34 -0.61 -14.76
C LEU A 20 4.15 -2.14 -14.58
N ALA A 21 4.77 -2.77 -13.59
CA ALA A 21 4.68 -4.16 -13.25
C ALA A 21 3.49 -4.33 -12.31
N LYS A 22 2.59 -5.23 -12.69
CA LYS A 22 1.53 -5.69 -11.80
C LYS A 22 2.20 -6.41 -10.62
N PRO A 23 1.93 -6.03 -9.37
CA PRO A 23 2.45 -6.75 -8.21
C PRO A 23 1.86 -8.15 -8.13
N ASP A 24 2.66 -9.13 -7.72
CA ASP A 24 2.22 -10.51 -7.52
C ASP A 24 1.40 -10.66 -6.24
N CYS A 25 1.75 -9.90 -5.19
CA CYS A 25 1.04 -9.85 -3.92
C CYS A 25 1.01 -8.41 -3.37
N ALA A 26 -0.05 -8.08 -2.64
CA ALA A 26 -0.17 -6.82 -1.92
C ALA A 26 -0.64 -7.06 -0.49
N PHE A 27 0.02 -6.42 0.48
CA PHE A 27 -0.29 -6.50 1.90
C PHE A 27 -0.58 -5.12 2.44
N TYR A 28 -1.49 -5.01 3.40
CA TYR A 28 -1.83 -3.75 4.04
C TYR A 28 -1.86 -3.92 5.56
N GLY A 29 -1.42 -2.89 6.27
CA GLY A 29 -1.39 -2.87 7.73
C GLY A 29 -1.61 -1.47 8.26
N ILE A 30 -2.45 -1.35 9.29
CA ILE A 30 -2.69 -0.08 9.97
C ILE A 30 -1.63 0.04 11.07
N THR A 31 -0.93 1.18 11.10
CA THR A 31 0.05 1.43 12.17
C THR A 31 -0.63 1.50 13.54
N PRO A 32 0.04 1.16 14.65
CA PRO A 32 -0.58 1.08 15.98
C PRO A 32 -1.31 2.35 16.45
N LEU A 33 -0.99 3.51 15.87
CA LEU A 33 -1.62 4.79 16.18
C LEU A 33 -2.76 5.16 15.21
N ALA A 34 -3.18 4.23 14.33
CA ALA A 34 -4.18 4.42 13.29
C ALA A 34 -3.94 5.66 12.38
N SER A 35 -2.73 6.21 12.37
CA SER A 35 -2.42 7.47 11.68
C SER A 35 -2.02 7.27 10.22
N SER A 36 -1.65 6.05 9.85
CA SER A 36 -1.28 5.71 8.47
C SER A 36 -1.55 4.25 8.15
N LEU A 37 -2.00 4.01 6.91
CA LEU A 37 -2.08 2.69 6.29
C LEU A 37 -0.77 2.43 5.56
N THR A 38 -0.06 1.38 5.95
CA THR A 38 1.11 0.90 5.20
C THR A 38 0.64 -0.11 4.17
N VAL A 39 1.01 0.09 2.92
CA VAL A 39 0.77 -0.87 1.82
C VAL A 39 2.11 -1.34 1.29
N ILE A 40 2.27 -2.65 1.16
CA ILE A 40 3.48 -3.31 0.70
C ILE A 40 3.13 -4.10 -0.56
N PHE A 41 3.80 -3.77 -1.67
CA PHE A 41 3.72 -4.54 -2.90
C PHE A 41 4.93 -5.44 -3.03
N GLN A 42 4.65 -6.72 -3.25
CA GLN A 42 5.65 -7.76 -3.39
C GLN A 42 5.65 -8.25 -4.84
N PHE A 43 6.85 -8.35 -5.41
CA PHE A 43 7.08 -8.90 -6.73
C PHE A 43 7.80 -10.23 -6.60
N PHE A 44 7.55 -11.16 -7.52
CA PHE A 44 8.24 -12.44 -7.59
C PHE A 44 9.33 -12.40 -8.65
N ILE A 45 10.38 -13.19 -8.42
CA ILE A 45 11.42 -13.40 -9.43
C ILE A 45 10.78 -14.15 -10.61
N PRO A 46 10.93 -13.66 -11.86
CA PRO A 46 10.32 -14.29 -13.03
C PRO A 46 10.60 -15.80 -13.11
N GLY A 47 9.55 -16.59 -13.37
CA GLY A 47 9.64 -18.05 -13.44
C GLY A 47 9.69 -18.77 -12.09
N THR A 48 9.58 -18.04 -10.97
CA THR A 48 9.55 -18.63 -9.62
C THR A 48 8.35 -18.13 -8.81
N ARG A 49 8.09 -18.76 -7.66
CA ARG A 49 7.20 -18.23 -6.62
C ARG A 49 7.96 -17.58 -5.46
N GLN A 50 9.22 -17.24 -5.68
CA GLN A 50 10.04 -16.61 -4.66
C GLN A 50 9.90 -15.10 -4.75
N THR A 51 9.70 -14.47 -3.60
CA THR A 51 9.72 -13.02 -3.45
C THR A 51 11.07 -12.45 -3.86
N ASP A 52 11.03 -11.49 -4.79
CA ASP A 52 12.16 -10.60 -5.05
C ASP A 52 12.25 -9.57 -3.91
N LYS A 53 13.27 -9.70 -3.07
CA LYS A 53 13.51 -8.79 -1.94
C LYS A 53 14.15 -7.46 -2.36
N SER A 54 14.62 -7.34 -3.61
CA SER A 54 15.19 -6.11 -4.14
C SER A 54 14.11 -5.15 -4.66
N ILE A 55 12.90 -5.66 -4.90
CA ILE A 55 11.77 -4.90 -5.43
C ILE A 55 10.60 -5.04 -4.45
N SER A 56 10.54 -4.12 -3.48
CA SER A 56 9.39 -3.96 -2.60
C SER A 56 8.99 -2.49 -2.53
N LEU A 57 7.77 -2.17 -2.93
CA LEU A 57 7.24 -0.82 -2.80
C LEU A 57 6.49 -0.70 -1.48
N HIS A 58 7.04 0.09 -0.56
CA HIS A 58 6.40 0.44 0.71
C HIS A 58 5.83 1.85 0.61
N CYS A 59 4.52 1.98 0.73
CA CYS A 59 3.86 3.29 0.79
C CYS A 59 3.12 3.44 2.11
N ARG A 60 3.22 4.63 2.72
CA ARG A 60 2.38 5.03 3.84
C ARG A 60 1.34 6.01 3.31
N LEU A 61 0.07 5.61 3.40
CA LEU A 61 -1.06 6.45 3.04
C LEU A 61 -1.53 7.19 4.29
N PRO A 62 -1.66 8.52 4.24
CA PRO A 62 -2.24 9.26 5.35
C PRO A 62 -3.71 8.87 5.47
N VAL A 63 -4.12 8.57 6.71
CA VAL A 63 -5.53 8.41 7.04
C VAL A 63 -6.17 9.78 6.93
N LEU A 64 -7.26 9.84 6.15
CA LEU A 64 -8.12 11.00 6.12
C LEU A 64 -8.90 10.98 7.43
N ASP A 65 -8.73 12.03 8.23
CA ASP A 65 -9.61 12.25 9.37
C ASP A 65 -11.05 12.29 8.84
N PRO A 66 -11.96 11.41 9.31
CA PRO A 66 -13.33 11.42 8.85
C PRO A 66 -14.03 12.76 9.11
N GLY A 67 -13.44 13.64 9.94
CA GLY A 67 -14.02 14.92 10.29
C GLY A 67 -15.20 14.69 11.23
N SER A 68 -15.01 14.98 12.50
CA SER A 68 -16.14 15.29 13.36
C SER A 68 -16.70 16.65 12.93
N GLY A 69 -17.68 16.62 12.02
CA GLY A 69 -18.45 17.77 11.55
C GLY A 69 -19.86 17.34 11.18
#